data_AF-A0A7M7MVJ9-F1
#
_entry.id   AF-A0A7M7MVJ9-F1
#
_cell.length_a   1.000
_cell.length_b   1.000
_cell.length_c   1.000
_cell.angle_alpha   90.00
_cell.angle_beta   90.00
_cell.angle_gamma   90.00
#
_symmetry.space_group_name_H-M   'P 1'
#
loop_
_entity.id
_entity.type
_entity.pdbx_description
1 polymer ?
#
loop_
_entity_poly.entity_id
_entity_poly.type
_entity_poly.pdbx_seq_one_letter_code
_entity_poly.pdbx_strand_id
1 'polypeptide(L)'
;MQFSSLLSVLYNGYFYLISLKLSEVLSNKGFIGFFGMISLFIIKIVFLNNHCTKFYHEVEVTTHLLQELDICYLDNSIKNKIQQFLLQLLLHPFKFTAGGYILSNKLSTEFFGTLITYLVVFIQISTSTNMK
;
A
#
# COMPACT_ATOMS: atom_id res chain seq x y z
N MET A 1 21.53 7.41 -0.17
CA MET A 1 22.03 6.16 -0.81
C MET A 1 20.92 5.27 -1.38
N GLN A 2 19.75 5.13 -0.75
CA GLN A 2 18.70 4.20 -1.22
C GLN A 2 18.02 4.58 -2.56
N PHE A 3 17.83 5.88 -2.83
CA PHE A 3 17.12 6.34 -4.03
C PHE A 3 17.92 6.17 -5.34
N SER A 4 19.24 6.39 -5.27
CA SER A 4 20.14 6.18 -6.42
C SER A 4 20.23 4.70 -6.81
N SER A 5 20.21 3.80 -5.83
CA SER A 5 20.17 2.35 -6.06
C SER A 5 18.87 1.95 -6.76
N LEU A 6 17.72 2.49 -6.33
CA LEU A 6 16.43 2.20 -6.95
C LEU A 6 16.40 2.65 -8.42
N LEU A 7 16.89 3.87 -8.69
CA LEU A 7 16.92 4.44 -10.04
C LEU A 7 17.85 3.65 -10.98
N SER A 8 19.01 3.22 -10.48
CA SER A 8 19.95 2.39 -11.25
C SER A 8 19.35 1.02 -11.60
N VAL A 9 18.62 0.40 -10.67
CA VAL A 9 17.93 -0.88 -10.91
C VAL A 9 16.82 -0.72 -11.95
N LEU A 10 16.03 0.36 -11.87
CA LEU A 10 14.97 0.65 -12.84
C LEU A 10 15.53 0.93 -14.24
N TYR A 11 16.62 1.70 -14.32
CA TYR A 11 17.26 2.05 -15.60
C TYR A 11 17.86 0.82 -16.29
N ASN A 12 18.60 -0.01 -15.55
CA ASN A 12 19.14 -1.25 -16.08
C ASN A 12 18.02 -2.24 -16.46
N GLY A 13 16.96 -2.34 -15.64
CA GLY A 13 15.80 -3.17 -15.94
C GLY A 13 15.08 -2.75 -17.22
N TYR A 14 14.92 -1.46 -17.46
CA TYR A 14 14.32 -0.92 -18.68
C TYR A 14 15.13 -1.26 -19.93
N PHE A 15 16.45 -1.04 -19.90
CA PHE A 15 17.33 -1.33 -21.04
C PHE A 15 17.35 -2.82 -21.37
N TYR A 16 17.31 -3.66 -20.33
CA TYR A 16 17.25 -5.12 -20.49
C TYR A 16 15.90 -5.58 -21.05
N LEU A 17 14.79 -5.01 -20.60
CA LEU A 17 13.42 -5.30 -21.08
C LEU A 17 13.23 -4.97 -22.57
N ILE A 18 13.84 -3.88 -23.05
CA ILE A 18 13.80 -3.48 -24.46
C ILE A 18 14.55 -4.47 -25.38
N SER A 19 15.56 -5.15 -24.85
CA SER A 19 16.43 -6.02 -25.63
C SER A 19 15.94 -7.48 -25.73
N LEU A 20 14.75 -7.80 -25.21
CA LEU A 20 14.32 -9.18 -24.94
C LEU A 20 13.30 -9.76 -25.92
N LYS A 21 13.56 -11.00 -26.35
CA LYS A 21 12.55 -11.95 -26.80
C LYS A 21 11.96 -12.69 -25.58
N LEU A 22 10.62 -12.74 -25.50
CA LEU A 22 9.85 -13.30 -24.37
C LEU A 22 10.30 -14.71 -23.94
N SER A 23 10.82 -15.55 -24.85
CA SER A 23 11.25 -16.92 -24.57
C SER A 23 12.56 -17.01 -23.77
N GLU A 24 13.42 -16.00 -23.84
CA GLU A 24 14.73 -15.99 -23.17
C GLU A 24 14.64 -15.47 -21.71
N VAL A 25 13.54 -14.76 -21.42
CA VAL A 25 13.20 -14.19 -20.10
C VAL A 25 13.08 -15.27 -19.01
N LEU A 26 12.46 -16.40 -19.33
CA LEU A 26 12.12 -17.42 -18.33
C LEU A 26 13.32 -18.27 -17.90
N SER A 27 14.39 -18.32 -18.71
CA SER A 27 15.55 -19.20 -18.50
C SER A 27 16.71 -18.51 -17.78
N ASN A 28 16.72 -17.17 -17.75
CA ASN A 28 17.87 -16.40 -17.29
C ASN A 28 17.84 -16.18 -15.75
N LYS A 29 18.92 -16.60 -15.06
CA LYS A 29 19.09 -16.41 -13.59
C LYS A 29 18.96 -14.95 -13.14
N GLY A 30 19.31 -13.99 -13.99
CA GLY A 30 19.15 -12.56 -13.68
C GLY A 30 17.70 -12.12 -13.49
N PHE A 31 16.77 -12.73 -14.24
CA PHE A 31 15.34 -12.44 -14.14
C PHE A 31 14.72 -12.92 -12.84
N ILE A 32 15.13 -14.11 -12.38
CA ILE A 32 14.69 -14.66 -11.10
C ILE A 32 15.06 -13.70 -9.95
N GLY A 33 16.25 -13.12 -9.98
CA GLY A 33 16.68 -12.11 -9.00
C GLY A 33 15.84 -10.83 -9.06
N PHE A 34 15.58 -10.32 -10.26
CA PHE A 34 14.79 -9.11 -10.47
C PHE A 34 13.33 -9.27 -10.00
N PHE A 35 12.66 -10.37 -10.40
CA PHE A 35 11.30 -10.69 -9.95
C PHE A 35 11.24 -10.96 -8.45
N GLY A 36 12.27 -11.59 -7.89
CA GLY A 36 12.39 -11.78 -6.44
C GLY A 36 12.43 -10.45 -5.69
N MET A 37 13.24 -9.48 -6.15
CA MET A 37 13.33 -8.16 -5.54
C MET A 37 12.02 -7.37 -5.65
N ILE A 38 11.38 -7.38 -6.83
CA ILE A 38 10.06 -6.75 -7.02
C ILE A 38 9.02 -7.35 -6.07
N SER A 39 8.98 -8.67 -5.97
CA SER A 39 8.05 -9.37 -5.08
C SER A 39 8.29 -8.99 -3.62
N LEU A 40 9.54 -8.87 -3.19
CA LEU A 40 9.88 -8.39 -1.84
C LEU A 40 9.40 -6.96 -1.58
N PHE A 41 9.52 -6.06 -2.56
CA PHE A 41 8.98 -4.69 -2.43
C PHE A 41 7.45 -4.68 -2.34
N ILE A 42 6.78 -5.47 -3.17
CA ILE A 42 5.32 -5.64 -3.13
C ILE A 42 4.87 -6.15 -1.76
N ILE A 43 5.52 -7.20 -1.25
CA ILE A 43 5.22 -7.77 0.08
C ILE A 43 5.39 -6.71 1.17
N LYS A 44 6.47 -5.92 1.13
CA LYS A 44 6.68 -4.84 2.10
C LYS A 44 5.57 -3.80 2.07
N ILE A 45 5.13 -3.38 0.88
CA ILE A 45 4.05 -2.39 0.73
C ILE A 45 2.72 -2.95 1.26
N VAL A 46 2.38 -4.19 0.89
CA VAL A 46 1.16 -4.85 1.37
C VAL A 46 1.18 -5.01 2.89
N PHE A 47 2.31 -5.42 3.46
CA PHE A 47 2.46 -5.58 4.90
C PHE A 47 2.31 -4.24 5.64
N LEU A 48 2.93 -3.17 5.13
CA LEU A 48 2.81 -1.84 5.70
C LEU A 48 1.36 -1.35 5.68
N ASN A 49 0.68 -1.46 4.55
CA ASN A 49 -0.73 -1.05 4.42
C ASN A 49 -1.66 -1.88 5.33
N ASN A 50 -1.38 -3.17 5.49
CA ASN A 50 -2.10 -4.03 6.44
C ASN A 50 -1.90 -3.54 7.88
N HIS A 51 -0.67 -3.21 8.27
CA HIS A 51 -0.37 -2.68 9.60
C HIS A 51 -1.08 -1.34 9.85
N CYS A 52 -1.04 -0.41 8.90
CA CYS A 52 -1.76 0.86 9.02
C CYS A 52 -3.27 0.63 9.16
N THR A 53 -3.84 -0.29 8.37
CA THR A 53 -5.28 -0.60 8.42
C THR A 53 -5.69 -1.20 9.77
N LYS A 54 -4.91 -2.14 10.30
CA LYS A 54 -5.13 -2.70 11.64
C LYS A 54 -5.04 -1.61 12.70
N PHE A 55 -4.06 -0.72 12.58
CA PHE A 55 -3.91 0.39 13.51
C PHE A 55 -5.13 1.32 13.50
N TYR A 56 -5.66 1.68 12.32
CA TYR A 56 -6.87 2.50 12.24
C TYR A 56 -8.07 1.81 12.89
N HIS A 57 -8.22 0.51 12.66
CA HIS A 57 -9.28 -0.27 13.29
C HIS A 57 -9.16 -0.29 14.81
N GLU A 58 -7.95 -0.49 15.33
CA GLU A 58 -7.69 -0.46 16.78
C GLU A 58 -8.01 0.91 17.40
N VAL A 59 -7.65 1.99 16.71
CA VAL A 59 -7.97 3.36 17.13
C VAL A 59 -9.48 3.60 17.13
N GLU A 60 -10.19 3.11 16.12
CA GLU A 60 -11.65 3.21 16.04
C GLU A 60 -12.33 2.46 17.19
N VAL A 61 -11.91 1.22 17.46
CA VAL A 61 -12.38 0.42 18.60
C VAL A 61 -12.07 1.11 19.93
N THR A 62 -10.85 1.61 20.11
CA THR A 62 -10.46 2.33 21.33
C THR A 62 -11.29 3.59 21.53
N THR A 63 -11.58 4.32 20.46
CA THR A 63 -12.43 5.53 20.49
C THR A 63 -13.86 5.17 20.90
N HIS A 64 -14.42 4.09 20.33
CA HIS A 64 -15.75 3.59 20.69
C HIS A 64 -15.81 3.16 22.16
N LEU A 65 -14.83 2.38 22.62
CA LEU A 65 -14.76 1.94 24.01
C LEU A 65 -14.60 3.12 24.97
N LEU A 66 -13.80 4.14 24.64
CA LEU A 66 -13.66 5.35 25.45
C LEU A 66 -14.95 6.17 25.54
N GLN A 67 -15.75 6.20 24.47
CA GLN A 67 -17.07 6.82 24.47
C GLN A 67 -18.08 6.00 25.28
N GLU A 68 -18.03 4.67 25.19
CA GLU A 68 -18.92 3.75 25.90
C GLU A 68 -18.57 3.61 27.38
N LEU A 69 -17.31 3.89 27.76
CA LEU A 69 -16.85 4.05 29.15
C LEU A 69 -17.51 5.25 29.86
N ASP A 70 -18.61 5.77 29.30
CA ASP A 70 -19.24 7.04 29.57
C ASP A 70 -19.47 7.25 31.07
N ILE A 71 -18.66 8.17 31.60
CA ILE A 71 -19.06 9.29 32.47
C ILE A 71 -19.49 8.97 33.91
N CYS A 72 -19.98 7.78 34.23
CA CYS A 72 -20.56 7.52 35.56
C CYS A 72 -19.52 7.20 36.65
N TYR A 73 -18.34 6.67 36.28
CA TYR A 73 -17.31 6.23 37.25
C TYR A 73 -16.04 7.08 37.26
N LEU A 74 -15.92 8.03 36.34
CA LEU A 74 -14.70 8.83 36.17
C LEU A 74 -14.85 10.21 36.81
N ASP A 75 -13.82 10.61 37.54
CA ASP A 75 -13.71 11.98 38.06
C ASP A 75 -13.86 13.00 36.92
N ASN A 76 -14.54 14.12 37.21
CA ASN A 76 -14.86 15.16 36.23
C ASN A 76 -13.61 15.70 35.52
N SER A 77 -12.46 15.72 36.19
CA SER A 77 -11.20 16.16 35.57
C SER A 77 -10.69 15.20 34.50
N ILE A 78 -10.84 13.88 34.72
CA ILE A 78 -10.38 12.85 33.80
C ILE A 78 -11.36 12.72 32.63
N LYS A 79 -12.67 12.80 32.91
CA LYS A 79 -13.72 12.86 31.89
C LYS A 79 -13.46 14.00 30.89
N ASN A 80 -13.18 15.21 31.37
CA ASN A 80 -12.92 16.36 30.49
C ASN A 80 -11.70 16.14 29.60
N LYS A 81 -10.63 15.53 30.12
CA LYS A 81 -9.42 15.20 29.32
C LYS A 81 -9.72 14.16 28.24
N ILE A 82 -10.48 13.12 28.57
CA ILE A 82 -10.88 12.08 27.60
C ILE A 82 -11.75 12.69 26.49
N GLN A 83 -12.72 13.53 26.84
CA GLN A 83 -13.55 14.22 25.86
C GLN A 83 -12.73 15.15 24.94
N GLN A 84 -11.75 15.89 25.49
CA GLN A 84 -10.85 16.70 24.69
C GLN A 84 -9.99 15.87 23.73
N PHE A 85 -9.47 14.73 24.20
CA PHE A 85 -8.71 13.80 23.35
C PHE A 85 -9.57 13.21 22.23
N LEU A 86 -10.78 12.73 22.54
CA LEU A 86 -11.74 12.24 21.54
C LEU A 86 -12.08 13.32 20.51
N LEU A 87 -12.29 14.55 20.96
CA LEU A 87 -12.55 15.69 20.07
C LEU A 87 -11.37 15.99 19.15
N GLN A 88 -10.14 15.94 19.68
CA GLN A 88 -8.93 16.10 18.86
C GLN A 88 -8.81 14.99 17.80
N LEU A 89 -9.11 13.76 18.18
CA LEU A 89 -9.03 12.60 17.29
C LEU A 89 -10.12 12.63 16.21
N LEU A 90 -11.30 13.21 16.51
CA LEU A 90 -12.38 13.45 15.56
C LEU A 90 -12.05 14.58 14.59
N LEU A 91 -11.52 15.69 15.09
CA LEU A 91 -11.13 16.85 14.25
C LEU A 91 -9.91 16.54 13.37
N HIS A 92 -8.98 15.73 13.88
CA HIS A 92 -7.75 15.34 13.19
C HIS A 92 -7.65 13.81 13.18
N PRO A 93 -8.36 13.15 12.26
CA PRO A 93 -8.37 11.69 12.21
C PRO A 93 -6.96 11.18 11.98
N PHE A 94 -6.53 10.28 12.85
CA PHE A 94 -5.20 9.71 12.80
C PHE A 94 -5.06 8.86 11.51
N LYS A 95 -4.33 9.39 10.54
CA LYS A 95 -4.11 8.76 9.24
C LYS A 95 -2.62 8.84 8.90
N PHE A 96 -2.02 7.70 8.61
CA PHE A 96 -0.68 7.65 8.03
C PHE A 96 -0.76 8.06 6.56
N THR A 97 -0.09 9.15 6.22
CA THR A 97 -0.01 9.65 4.85
C THR A 97 1.42 9.56 4.32
N ALA A 98 1.58 9.09 3.09
CA ALA A 98 2.85 9.08 2.37
C ALA A 98 2.66 9.72 0.99
N GLY A 99 3.37 10.81 0.70
CA GLY A 99 3.30 11.49 -0.60
C GLY A 99 1.90 12.00 -0.98
N GLY A 100 1.06 12.32 0.00
CA GLY A 100 -0.34 12.73 -0.21
C GLY A 100 -1.36 11.58 -0.24
N TYR A 101 -0.91 10.32 -0.22
CA TYR A 101 -1.78 9.15 -0.19
C TYR A 101 -1.95 8.62 1.23
N ILE A 102 -3.16 8.15 1.55
CA ILE A 102 -3.44 7.50 2.83
C ILE A 102 -3.04 6.02 2.74
N LEU A 103 -2.06 5.61 3.55
CA LEU A 103 -1.61 4.22 3.64
C LEU A 103 -2.72 3.38 4.27
N SER A 104 -3.31 2.50 3.47
CA SER A 104 -4.41 1.62 3.87
C SER A 104 -4.55 0.47 2.88
N ASN A 105 -5.26 -0.58 3.26
CA ASN A 105 -5.57 -1.68 2.35
C ASN A 105 -6.38 -1.22 1.15
N LYS A 106 -7.19 -0.16 1.29
CA LYS A 106 -7.89 0.47 0.17
C LYS A 106 -6.90 0.93 -0.90
N LEU A 107 -5.81 1.58 -0.52
CA LEU A 107 -4.75 2.00 -1.44
C LEU A 107 -4.13 0.79 -2.17
N SER A 108 -3.84 -0.30 -1.44
CA SER A 108 -3.35 -1.54 -2.05
C SER A 108 -4.35 -2.09 -3.07
N THR A 109 -5.62 -2.20 -2.70
CA THR A 109 -6.68 -2.73 -3.57
C THR A 109 -6.86 -1.89 -4.83
N GLU A 110 -6.87 -0.57 -4.71
CA GLU A 110 -6.96 0.34 -5.86
C GLU A 110 -5.73 0.22 -6.77
N PHE A 111 -4.53 0.15 -6.20
CA PHE A 111 -3.28 0.01 -6.95
C PHE A 111 -3.21 -1.32 -7.72
N PHE A 112 -3.40 -2.45 -7.04
CA PHE A 112 -3.36 -3.76 -7.69
C PHE A 112 -4.54 -3.98 -8.62
N GLY A 113 -5.72 -3.47 -8.28
CA GLY A 113 -6.90 -3.49 -9.17
C GLY A 113 -6.62 -2.78 -10.48
N THR A 114 -6.08 -1.57 -10.41
CA THR A 114 -5.71 -0.77 -11.59
C THR A 114 -4.66 -1.49 -12.45
N LEU A 115 -3.62 -2.07 -11.82
CA LEU A 115 -2.60 -2.87 -12.52
C LEU A 115 -3.21 -4.05 -13.27
N ILE A 116 -4.10 -4.82 -12.62
CA ILE A 116 -4.77 -5.96 -13.25
C ILE A 116 -5.64 -5.49 -14.41
N THR A 117 -6.40 -4.42 -14.25
CA THR A 117 -7.22 -3.85 -15.34
C THR A 117 -6.37 -3.49 -16.55
N TYR A 118 -5.26 -2.77 -16.35
CA TYR A 118 -4.36 -2.44 -17.45
C TYR A 118 -3.75 -3.68 -18.10
N LEU A 119 -3.34 -4.68 -17.32
CA LEU A 119 -2.82 -5.94 -17.85
C LEU A 119 -3.85 -6.66 -18.72
N VAL A 120 -5.11 -6.76 -18.25
CA VAL A 120 -6.20 -7.39 -19.01
C VAL A 120 -6.45 -6.65 -20.32
N VAL A 121 -6.56 -5.31 -20.28
CA VAL A 121 -6.75 -4.49 -21.48
C VAL A 121 -5.59 -4.67 -22.46
N PHE A 122 -4.36 -4.68 -21.96
CA PHE A 122 -3.17 -4.87 -22.79
C PHE A 122 -3.15 -6.24 -23.46
N ILE A 123 -3.50 -7.31 -22.74
CA ILE A 123 -3.61 -8.66 -23.29
C ILE A 123 -4.69 -8.71 -24.38
N GLN A 124 -5.86 -8.13 -24.13
CA GLN A 124 -6.97 -8.09 -25.11
C GLN A 124 -6.58 -7.36 -26.40
N ILE A 125 -5.90 -6.23 -26.29
CA ILE A 125 -5.40 -5.49 -27.46
C ILE A 125 -4.41 -6.35 -28.23
N SER A 126 -3.46 -6.98 -27.54
CA SER A 126 -2.42 -7.83 -28.13
C SER A 126 -3.00 -9.05 -28.85
N THR A 127 -3.97 -9.74 -28.27
CA THR A 127 -4.62 -10.87 -28.93
C THR A 127 -5.43 -10.43 -30.14
N SER A 128 -6.10 -9.28 -30.08
CA SER A 128 -6.82 -8.71 -31.22
C SER A 128 -5.90 -8.31 -32.38
N THR A 129 -4.69 -7.81 -32.12
CA THR A 129 -3.72 -7.48 -33.18
C THR A 129 -3.08 -8.71 -33.80
N ASN A 130 -2.84 -9.78 -33.03
CA ASN A 130 -2.27 -11.04 -33.54
C ASN A 130 -3.25 -11.87 -34.41
N MET A 131 -4.54 -11.50 -34.46
CA MET A 131 -5.54 -12.14 -35.32
C MET A 131 -5.74 -11.44 -36.68
N LYS A 132 -4.94 -10.41 -37.00
CA LYS A 132 -4.83 -9.79 -38.33
C LYS A 132 -3.50 -10.19 -38.98
#